data_AF-A0AAD6N3M9-F1
#
_entry.id   AF-A0AAD6N3M9-F1
#
_cell.length_a   1.000
_cell.length_b   1.000
_cell.length_c   1.000
_cell.angle_alpha   90.00
_cell.angle_beta   90.00
_cell.angle_gamma   90.00
#
_symmetry.space_group_name_H-M   'P 1'
#
loop_
_entity.id
_entity.type
_entity.pdbx_description
1 polymer ?
#
loop_
_entity_poly.entity_id
_entity_poly.type
_entity_poly.pdbx_seq_one_letter_code
_entity_poly.pdbx_strand_id
1 'polypeptide(L)'
;MSCLWMLAAVLLSQYLVSSISLAFTARESISRQLCIFFLHVLAVLEIHCLSFLPGSELLRGVFAFFCIVKLLHFISLFLVLQVEIHQLVQTASSSFFTRLCAGLNCVSSTRGIGTPWEVKTWPRRREPPKGQYIAKAIVVLSWQYLALDLLNFGALKYFHRNWPNTLAAGAEFLSPGSTKEQLMARIPLSCILVANLRLLFAMIYGLLATISVLLNLNSPKDWPPLFGSMRHLRTFSIRRFWGAVYAGVSDNLGAIFLFFITIPLMITLEDVYRDRVGGTTHSGRMGILGFLWGLAWLYVCVPWFAYAALRLPVNTNAVMPFSFVERFGSQAVMGAVVSGGLLWAFVGNGRSHGEKS
;
A
#
# COMPACT_ATOMS: atom_id res chain seq x y z
N MET A 1 1.37 12.43 23.69
CA MET A 1 0.46 13.08 22.72
C MET A 1 1.15 14.14 21.86
N SER A 2 1.93 15.08 22.43
CA SER A 2 2.66 16.14 21.70
C SER A 2 3.30 15.72 20.36
N CYS A 3 4.11 14.65 20.35
CA CYS A 3 4.79 14.17 19.15
C CYS A 3 3.84 13.83 17.97
N LEU A 4 2.64 13.29 18.24
CA LEU A 4 1.67 12.96 17.18
C LEU A 4 1.17 14.23 16.47
N TRP A 5 0.87 15.27 17.23
CA TRP A 5 0.47 16.57 16.68
C TRP A 5 1.62 17.26 15.93
N MET A 6 2.85 17.11 16.41
CA MET A 6 4.04 17.63 15.73
C MET A 6 4.27 16.93 14.38
N LEU A 7 4.20 15.59 14.33
CA LEU A 7 4.29 14.82 13.08
C LEU A 7 3.16 15.20 12.12
N ALA A 8 1.92 15.31 12.61
CA ALA A 8 0.78 15.73 11.79
C ALA A 8 0.96 17.15 11.22
N ALA A 9 1.48 18.09 12.01
CA ALA A 9 1.78 19.45 11.57
C ALA A 9 2.90 19.50 10.53
N VAL A 10 3.97 18.71 10.70
CA VAL A 10 5.06 18.58 9.71
C VAL A 10 4.54 18.00 8.40
N LEU A 11 3.78 16.91 8.45
CA LEU A 11 3.15 16.29 7.27
C LEU A 11 2.23 17.28 6.54
N LEU A 12 1.33 17.96 7.25
CA LEU A 12 0.39 18.92 6.66
C LEU A 12 1.14 20.12 6.07
N SER A 13 2.20 20.61 6.72
CA SER A 13 3.08 21.65 6.20
C SER A 13 3.80 21.22 4.92
N GLN A 14 4.29 19.99 4.85
CA GLN A 14 4.90 19.44 3.64
C GLN A 14 3.91 19.39 2.47
N TYR A 15 2.70 18.85 2.68
CA TYR A 15 1.65 18.84 1.66
C TYR A 15 1.29 20.26 1.20
N LEU A 16 1.16 21.21 2.12
CA LEU A 16 0.81 22.60 1.82
C LEU A 16 1.93 23.31 1.04
N VAL A 17 3.18 23.24 1.50
CA VAL A 17 4.36 23.83 0.83
C VAL A 17 4.56 23.24 -0.56
N SER A 18 4.44 21.91 -0.72
CA SER A 18 4.52 21.27 -2.03
C SER A 18 3.40 21.74 -2.97
N SER A 19 2.17 21.86 -2.47
CA SER A 19 1.00 22.26 -3.27
C SER A 19 1.11 23.72 -3.72
N ILE A 20 1.50 24.63 -2.82
CA ILE A 20 1.74 26.04 -3.12
C ILE A 20 2.88 26.19 -4.13
N SER A 21 4.00 25.46 -3.93
CA SER A 21 5.12 25.51 -4.86
C SER A 21 4.69 25.10 -6.28
N LEU A 22 4.08 23.93 -6.44
CA LEU A 22 3.66 23.44 -7.76
C LEU A 22 2.61 24.35 -8.42
N ALA A 23 1.71 24.95 -7.63
CA ALA A 23 0.65 25.85 -8.11
C ALA A 23 1.16 27.22 -8.58
N PHE A 24 2.24 27.75 -8.00
CA PHE A 24 2.63 29.17 -8.16
C PHE A 24 4.09 29.45 -8.55
N THR A 25 5.00 28.46 -8.53
CA THR A 25 6.40 28.68 -8.94
C THR A 25 6.78 27.86 -10.17
N ALA A 26 7.53 28.48 -11.10
CA ALA A 26 8.08 27.85 -12.29
C ALA A 26 9.29 26.95 -11.94
N ARG A 27 9.63 26.00 -12.82
CA ARG A 27 10.65 24.96 -12.56
C ARG A 27 12.04 25.51 -12.25
N GLU A 28 12.51 26.52 -12.98
CA GLU A 28 13.85 27.12 -12.77
C GLU A 28 13.87 28.26 -11.74
N SER A 29 12.75 28.54 -11.05
CA SER A 29 12.70 29.72 -10.18
C SER A 29 13.45 29.52 -8.86
N ILE A 30 14.09 30.58 -8.36
CA ILE A 30 14.73 30.59 -7.03
C ILE A 30 13.71 30.19 -5.95
N SER A 31 12.44 30.59 -6.10
CA SER A 31 11.34 30.18 -5.22
C SER A 31 11.11 28.66 -5.22
N ARG A 32 11.22 27.97 -6.38
CA ARG A 32 11.15 26.49 -6.46
C ARG A 32 12.31 25.86 -5.69
N GLN A 33 13.53 26.37 -5.86
CA GLN A 33 14.72 25.88 -5.17
C GLN A 33 14.62 26.05 -3.64
N LEU A 34 14.16 27.21 -3.17
CA LEU A 34 13.87 27.46 -1.76
C LEU A 34 12.79 26.53 -1.21
N CYS A 35 11.71 26.27 -1.96
CA CYS A 35 10.70 25.27 -1.56
C CYS A 35 11.29 23.87 -1.41
N ILE A 36 12.18 23.44 -2.31
CA ILE A 36 12.86 22.13 -2.22
C ILE A 36 13.74 22.06 -0.96
N PHE A 37 14.47 23.12 -0.63
CA PHE A 37 15.24 23.21 0.61
C PHE A 37 14.34 23.11 1.86
N PHE A 38 13.24 23.86 1.92
CA PHE A 38 12.28 23.77 3.04
C PHE A 38 11.64 22.38 3.15
N LEU A 39 11.32 21.72 2.03
CA LEU A 39 10.80 20.34 2.04
C LEU A 39 11.84 19.33 2.54
N HIS A 40 13.13 19.54 2.26
CA HIS A 40 14.22 18.73 2.82
C HIS A 40 14.35 18.92 4.35
N VAL A 41 14.32 20.16 4.84
CA VAL A 41 14.31 20.44 6.29
C VAL A 41 13.10 19.79 6.98
N LEU A 42 11.91 19.90 6.38
CA LEU A 42 10.71 19.24 6.90
C LEU A 42 10.81 17.70 6.86
N ALA A 43 11.50 17.12 5.87
CA ALA A 43 11.74 15.67 5.81
C ALA A 43 12.70 15.18 6.92
N VAL A 44 13.73 15.96 7.26
CA VAL A 44 14.59 15.66 8.42
C VAL A 44 13.81 15.75 9.72
N LEU A 45 12.95 16.77 9.88
CA LEU A 45 12.05 16.91 11.04
C LEU A 45 11.04 15.76 11.13
N GLU A 46 10.50 15.29 10.01
CA GLU A 46 9.59 14.13 9.92
C GLU A 46 10.27 12.84 10.39
N ILE A 47 11.49 12.56 9.90
CA ILE A 47 12.30 11.40 10.33
C ILE A 47 12.60 11.49 11.83
N HIS A 48 12.90 12.68 12.35
CA HIS A 48 13.10 12.91 13.78
C HIS A 48 11.81 12.71 14.58
N CYS A 49 10.64 13.10 14.06
CA CYS A 49 9.34 12.83 14.72
C CYS A 49 8.97 11.34 14.72
N LEU A 50 9.28 10.60 13.64
CA LEU A 50 8.94 9.19 13.49
C LEU A 50 9.61 8.28 14.53
N SER A 51 10.83 8.60 14.99
CA SER A 51 11.51 7.81 16.02
C SER A 51 10.78 7.85 17.37
N PHE A 52 10.18 8.99 17.72
CA PHE A 52 9.42 9.21 18.95
C PHE A 52 7.93 8.85 18.85
N LEU A 53 7.45 8.36 17.70
CA LEU A 53 6.04 7.98 17.50
C LEU A 53 5.67 6.79 18.42
N PRO A 54 4.74 6.95 19.39
CA PRO A 54 4.31 5.85 20.23
C PRO A 54 3.33 4.94 19.48
N GLY A 55 3.55 3.63 19.53
CA GLY A 55 2.70 2.64 18.87
C GLY A 55 3.36 1.27 18.80
N SER A 56 2.78 0.36 18.02
CA SER A 56 3.42 -0.92 17.67
C SER A 56 4.46 -0.74 16.57
N GLU A 57 5.51 -1.57 16.57
CA GLU A 57 6.57 -1.52 15.55
C GLU A 57 6.04 -1.68 14.13
N LEU A 58 5.03 -2.54 13.95
CA LEU A 58 4.35 -2.72 12.66
C LEU A 58 3.68 -1.42 12.18
N LEU A 59 2.99 -0.70 13.08
CA LEU A 59 2.34 0.56 12.74
C LEU A 59 3.36 1.67 12.45
N ARG A 60 4.44 1.75 13.24
CA ARG A 60 5.56 2.69 13.01
C ARG A 60 6.27 2.42 11.68
N GLY A 61 6.53 1.16 11.35
CA GLY A 61 7.09 0.74 10.06
C GLY A 61 6.18 1.06 8.88
N VAL A 62 4.86 0.88 9.03
CA VAL A 62 3.84 1.26 8.04
C VAL A 62 3.80 2.78 7.82
N PHE A 63 3.86 3.58 8.89
CA PHE A 63 3.96 5.04 8.76
C PHE A 63 5.26 5.48 8.08
N ALA A 64 6.41 4.96 8.52
CA ALA A 64 7.71 5.27 7.91
C ALA A 64 7.75 4.92 6.42
N PHE A 65 7.17 3.78 6.02
CA PHE A 65 6.98 3.41 4.62
C PHE A 65 6.17 4.48 3.85
N PHE A 66 5.01 4.91 4.35
CA PHE A 66 4.19 5.94 3.70
C PHE A 66 4.87 7.33 3.64
N CYS A 67 5.61 7.71 4.67
CA CYS A 67 6.46 8.91 4.67
C CYS A 67 7.46 8.86 3.50
N ILE A 68 8.09 7.69 3.28
CA ILE A 68 9.07 7.47 2.22
C ILE A 68 8.41 7.38 0.82
N VAL A 69 7.20 6.79 0.66
CA VAL A 69 6.39 6.91 -0.58
C VAL A 69 6.32 8.37 -1.00
N LYS A 70 5.92 9.22 -0.05
CA LYS A 70 5.62 10.63 -0.26
C LYS A 70 6.89 11.44 -0.56
N LEU A 71 8.02 11.14 0.09
CA LEU A 71 9.31 11.78 -0.23
C LEU A 71 9.76 11.47 -1.67
N LEU A 72 9.67 10.22 -2.14
CA LEU A 72 9.93 9.94 -3.57
C LEU A 72 8.93 10.61 -4.50
N HIS A 73 7.65 10.65 -4.14
CA HIS A 73 6.65 11.31 -4.97
C HIS A 73 6.98 12.80 -5.14
N PHE A 74 7.47 13.46 -4.09
CA PHE A 74 7.94 14.85 -4.18
C PHE A 74 9.21 14.97 -5.04
N ILE A 75 10.21 14.09 -4.85
CA ILE A 75 11.41 14.04 -5.71
C ILE A 75 11.02 13.84 -7.18
N SER A 76 10.05 12.96 -7.46
CA SER A 76 9.52 12.71 -8.79
C SER A 76 8.84 13.96 -9.37
N LEU A 77 7.92 14.59 -8.63
CA LEU A 77 7.23 15.81 -9.08
C LEU A 77 8.17 17.00 -9.29
N PHE A 78 9.14 17.22 -8.40
CA PHE A 78 10.00 18.41 -8.41
C PHE A 78 11.27 18.28 -9.24
N LEU A 79 11.94 17.12 -9.24
CA LEU A 79 13.25 16.95 -9.88
C LEU A 79 13.19 16.13 -11.17
N VAL A 80 12.33 15.11 -11.25
CA VAL A 80 12.29 14.18 -12.41
C VAL A 80 11.29 14.63 -13.47
N LEU A 81 10.05 14.93 -13.06
CA LEU A 81 8.96 15.38 -13.92
C LEU A 81 8.87 16.91 -14.03
N GLN A 82 9.48 17.64 -13.08
CA GLN A 82 9.52 19.11 -13.01
C GLN A 82 8.16 19.78 -13.22
N VAL A 83 7.12 19.26 -12.54
CA VAL A 83 5.71 19.56 -12.82
C VAL A 83 5.38 21.04 -12.64
N GLU A 84 4.61 21.59 -13.59
CA GLU A 84 4.08 22.95 -13.54
C GLU A 84 2.56 22.94 -13.71
N ILE A 85 1.82 23.29 -12.64
CA ILE A 85 0.34 23.20 -12.62
C ILE A 85 -0.32 24.11 -13.67
N HIS A 86 0.32 25.21 -14.06
CA HIS A 86 -0.18 26.11 -15.10
C HIS A 86 -0.27 25.44 -16.49
N GLN A 87 0.48 24.35 -16.74
CA GLN A 87 0.37 23.57 -17.97
C GLN A 87 -0.82 22.58 -17.93
N LEU A 88 -1.22 22.14 -16.73
CA LEU A 88 -2.36 21.25 -16.52
C LEU A 88 -3.70 22.00 -16.47
N VAL A 89 -3.71 23.22 -15.92
CA VAL A 89 -4.91 24.06 -15.76
C VAL A 89 -4.93 25.11 -16.87
N GLN A 90 -5.54 24.79 -18.01
CA GLN A 90 -5.53 25.56 -19.27
C GLN A 90 -6.22 26.95 -19.25
N THR A 91 -6.41 27.57 -18.09
CA THR A 91 -7.06 28.89 -17.96
C THR A 91 -6.23 29.85 -17.13
N ALA A 92 -5.74 30.93 -17.75
CA ALA A 92 -5.00 32.01 -17.09
C ALA A 92 -5.82 32.69 -15.98
N SER A 93 -7.16 32.69 -16.09
CA SER A 93 -8.12 33.20 -15.10
C SER A 93 -8.44 32.23 -13.94
N SER A 94 -7.79 31.06 -13.87
CA SER A 94 -8.02 30.09 -12.78
C SER A 94 -7.74 30.70 -11.40
N SER A 95 -8.70 30.59 -10.48
CA SER A 95 -8.62 31.16 -9.14
C SER A 95 -7.46 30.56 -8.31
N PHE A 96 -7.02 31.31 -7.29
CA PHE A 96 -6.03 30.83 -6.32
C PHE A 96 -6.37 29.44 -5.77
N PHE A 97 -7.61 29.24 -5.33
CA PHE A 97 -8.09 27.95 -4.82
C PHE A 97 -8.09 26.86 -5.88
N THR A 98 -8.48 27.17 -7.13
CA THR A 98 -8.42 26.20 -8.25
C THR A 98 -7.00 25.67 -8.47
N ARG A 99 -6.00 26.57 -8.48
CA ARG A 99 -4.58 26.20 -8.65
C ARG A 99 -4.05 25.43 -7.44
N LEU A 100 -4.39 25.86 -6.22
CA LEU A 100 -3.98 25.19 -4.99
C LEU A 100 -4.56 23.78 -4.88
N CYS A 101 -5.83 23.57 -5.24
CA CYS A 101 -6.47 22.24 -5.28
C CYS A 101 -5.87 21.36 -6.38
N ALA A 102 -5.54 21.90 -7.56
CA ALA A 102 -4.83 21.16 -8.60
C ALA A 102 -3.42 20.73 -8.14
N GLY A 103 -2.70 21.61 -7.44
CA GLY A 103 -1.45 21.29 -6.74
C GLY A 103 -1.64 20.16 -5.73
N LEU A 104 -2.58 20.30 -4.79
CA LEU A 104 -2.86 19.32 -3.74
C LEU A 104 -3.25 17.95 -4.30
N ASN A 105 -4.03 17.91 -5.39
CA ASN A 105 -4.36 16.66 -6.08
C ASN A 105 -3.12 16.00 -6.72
N CYS A 106 -2.20 16.78 -7.29
CA CYS A 106 -0.92 16.22 -7.79
C CYS A 106 -0.03 15.71 -6.64
N VAL A 107 0.08 16.45 -5.54
CA VAL A 107 0.91 16.10 -4.37
C VAL A 107 0.36 14.89 -3.61
N SER A 108 -0.96 14.68 -3.58
CA SER A 108 -1.61 13.53 -2.93
C SER A 108 -1.79 12.31 -3.85
N SER A 109 -1.89 12.49 -5.18
CA SER A 109 -2.07 11.41 -6.14
C SER A 109 -0.73 10.91 -6.71
N THR A 110 -0.16 9.89 -6.07
CA THR A 110 1.00 9.11 -6.58
C THR A 110 0.75 8.43 -7.94
N ARG A 111 -0.47 8.51 -8.47
CA ARG A 111 -0.91 7.89 -9.73
C ARG A 111 -1.07 8.86 -10.89
N GLY A 112 -0.90 10.17 -10.66
CA GLY A 112 -1.07 11.20 -11.69
C GLY A 112 -2.49 11.23 -12.28
N ILE A 113 -3.53 11.02 -11.47
CA ILE A 113 -4.91 10.92 -11.98
C ILE A 113 -5.30 12.25 -12.65
N GLY A 114 -5.73 12.19 -13.91
CA GLY A 114 -6.05 13.36 -14.73
C GLY A 114 -4.85 14.05 -15.38
N THR A 115 -3.62 13.58 -15.21
CA THR A 115 -2.42 14.17 -15.83
C THR A 115 -1.95 13.37 -17.06
N PRO A 116 -1.06 13.93 -17.91
CA PRO A 116 -0.47 13.19 -19.04
C PRO A 116 0.28 11.91 -18.64
N TRP A 117 0.76 11.83 -17.38
CA TRP A 117 1.45 10.70 -16.79
C TRP A 117 0.55 9.80 -15.92
N GLU A 118 -0.79 9.88 -16.07
CA GLU A 118 -1.72 8.96 -15.41
C GLU A 118 -1.31 7.50 -15.64
N VAL A 119 -1.26 6.70 -14.56
CA VAL A 119 -0.85 5.29 -14.61
C VAL A 119 -1.93 4.44 -15.30
N LYS A 120 -1.80 4.27 -16.63
CA LYS A 120 -2.78 3.67 -17.57
C LYS A 120 -3.05 2.16 -17.40
N THR A 121 -2.93 1.60 -16.19
CA THR A 121 -2.98 0.14 -15.95
C THR A 121 -4.39 -0.47 -16.08
N TRP A 122 -5.45 0.34 -16.03
CA TRP A 122 -6.84 -0.15 -15.98
C TRP A 122 -7.78 0.63 -16.90
N PRO A 123 -8.75 -0.02 -17.56
CA PRO A 123 -9.79 0.68 -18.30
C PRO A 123 -10.67 1.49 -17.34
N ARG A 124 -10.88 2.78 -17.63
CA ARG A 124 -11.76 3.67 -16.86
C ARG A 124 -13.19 3.11 -16.87
N ARG A 125 -13.67 2.65 -15.71
CA ARG A 125 -15.04 2.17 -15.53
C ARG A 125 -16.01 3.35 -15.40
N ARG A 126 -17.25 3.16 -15.84
CA ARG A 126 -18.36 4.10 -15.63
C ARG A 126 -18.49 4.45 -14.15
N GLU A 127 -18.54 5.74 -13.84
CA GLU A 127 -18.52 6.25 -12.46
C GLU A 127 -19.77 5.80 -11.68
N PRO A 128 -19.63 5.20 -10.49
CA PRO A 128 -20.76 4.83 -9.65
C PRO A 128 -21.36 6.08 -8.96
N PRO A 129 -22.69 6.18 -8.81
CA PRO A 129 -23.30 7.22 -8.00
C PRO A 129 -22.74 7.25 -6.57
N LYS A 130 -22.56 8.44 -5.98
CA LYS A 130 -21.94 8.64 -4.64
C LYS A 130 -22.51 7.69 -3.57
N GLY A 131 -23.84 7.53 -3.50
CA GLY A 131 -24.49 6.59 -2.58
C GLY A 131 -24.10 5.12 -2.81
N GLN A 132 -24.06 4.67 -4.08
CA GLN A 132 -23.62 3.30 -4.43
C GLN A 132 -22.13 3.10 -4.12
N TYR A 133 -21.29 4.12 -4.31
CA TYR A 133 -19.88 4.08 -3.93
C TYR A 133 -19.71 3.92 -2.41
N ILE A 134 -20.34 4.79 -1.61
CA ILE A 134 -20.21 4.79 -0.15
C ILE A 134 -20.77 3.50 0.45
N ALA A 135 -21.97 3.05 0.04
CA ALA A 135 -22.54 1.80 0.54
C ALA A 135 -21.63 0.59 0.25
N LYS A 136 -21.05 0.52 -0.95
CA LYS A 136 -20.07 -0.52 -1.31
C LYS A 136 -18.78 -0.40 -0.49
N ALA A 137 -18.29 0.81 -0.26
CA ALA A 137 -17.08 1.04 0.52
C ALA A 137 -17.26 0.61 1.98
N ILE A 138 -18.39 0.93 2.61
CA ILE A 138 -18.74 0.49 3.98
C ILE A 138 -18.72 -1.05 4.06
N VAL A 139 -19.42 -1.75 3.16
CA VAL A 139 -19.44 -3.23 3.14
C VAL A 139 -18.05 -3.83 2.96
N VAL A 140 -17.22 -3.24 2.10
CA VAL A 140 -15.82 -3.69 1.89
C VAL A 140 -14.97 -3.43 3.13
N LEU A 141 -15.10 -2.29 3.79
CA LEU A 141 -14.36 -1.93 5.01
C LEU A 141 -14.75 -2.83 6.19
N SER A 142 -16.05 -3.10 6.39
CA SER A 142 -16.51 -4.05 7.40
C SER A 142 -15.97 -5.47 7.16
N TRP A 143 -15.97 -5.93 5.90
CA TRP A 143 -15.38 -7.22 5.54
C TRP A 143 -13.85 -7.25 5.75
N GLN A 144 -13.14 -6.18 5.39
CA GLN A 144 -11.70 -6.06 5.63
C GLN A 144 -11.34 -6.06 7.12
N TYR A 145 -12.15 -5.42 7.97
CA TYR A 145 -11.98 -5.44 9.42
C TYR A 145 -12.12 -6.87 9.97
N LEU A 146 -13.18 -7.59 9.61
CA LEU A 146 -13.39 -8.98 10.03
C LEU A 146 -12.29 -9.92 9.51
N ALA A 147 -11.77 -9.68 8.29
CA ALA A 147 -10.67 -10.44 7.74
C ALA A 147 -9.33 -10.18 8.46
N LEU A 148 -9.05 -8.92 8.85
CA LEU A 148 -7.90 -8.58 9.69
C LEU A 148 -8.03 -9.18 11.09
N ASP A 149 -9.20 -9.09 11.72
CA ASP A 149 -9.48 -9.69 13.04
C ASP A 149 -9.23 -11.21 13.02
N LEU A 150 -9.76 -11.90 12.00
CA LEU A 150 -9.52 -13.33 11.79
C LEU A 150 -8.04 -13.68 11.59
N LEU A 151 -7.26 -12.84 10.89
CA LEU A 151 -5.84 -13.08 10.68
C LEU A 151 -5.00 -12.86 11.95
N ASN A 152 -5.35 -11.87 12.79
CA ASN A 152 -4.56 -11.53 13.98
C ASN A 152 -5.00 -12.34 15.20
N PHE A 153 -6.25 -12.21 15.62
CA PHE A 153 -6.78 -12.86 16.82
C PHE A 153 -7.17 -14.32 16.59
N GLY A 154 -7.41 -14.72 15.32
CA GLY A 154 -7.56 -16.12 14.92
C GLY A 154 -6.22 -16.77 14.55
N ALA A 155 -5.75 -16.55 13.33
CA ALA A 155 -4.64 -17.30 12.75
C ALA A 155 -3.30 -17.04 13.47
N LEU A 156 -2.90 -15.78 13.66
CA LEU A 156 -1.62 -15.48 14.31
C LEU A 156 -1.61 -15.91 15.79
N LYS A 157 -2.70 -15.66 16.53
CA LYS A 157 -2.84 -16.13 17.92
C LYS A 157 -2.79 -17.67 18.01
N TYR A 158 -3.36 -18.39 17.05
CA TYR A 158 -3.23 -19.85 16.94
C TYR A 158 -1.78 -20.30 16.71
N PHE A 159 -1.03 -19.63 15.82
CA PHE A 159 0.40 -19.94 15.61
C PHE A 159 1.23 -19.68 16.87
N HIS A 160 1.02 -18.57 17.57
CA HIS A 160 1.73 -18.27 18.82
C HIS A 160 1.46 -19.30 19.91
N ARG A 161 0.20 -19.77 20.05
CA ARG A 161 -0.19 -20.74 21.08
C ARG A 161 0.36 -22.14 20.80
N ASN A 162 0.33 -22.60 19.55
CA ASN A 162 0.61 -23.99 19.22
C ASN A 162 2.02 -24.24 18.67
N TRP A 163 2.69 -23.22 18.14
CA TRP A 163 4.03 -23.30 17.53
C TRP A 163 5.02 -22.28 18.16
N PRO A 164 5.07 -22.11 19.51
CA PRO A 164 5.75 -20.99 20.17
C PRO A 164 7.25 -20.89 19.84
N ASN A 165 7.92 -22.03 19.67
CA ASN A 165 9.36 -22.10 19.39
C ASN A 165 9.75 -21.61 17.98
N THR A 166 8.76 -21.35 17.10
CA THR A 166 9.03 -20.85 15.74
C THR A 166 9.22 -19.34 15.65
N LEU A 167 8.90 -18.60 16.73
CA LEU A 167 9.16 -17.16 16.87
C LEU A 167 10.11 -16.85 18.06
N ALA A 168 10.82 -17.88 18.54
CA ALA A 168 11.81 -17.78 19.61
C ALA A 168 13.10 -17.04 19.16
N ALA A 169 13.91 -16.62 20.13
CA ALA A 169 15.16 -15.90 19.86
C ALA A 169 16.14 -16.80 19.10
N GLY A 170 16.81 -16.29 18.07
CA GLY A 170 17.69 -17.08 17.21
C GLY A 170 17.01 -17.89 16.10
N ALA A 171 15.66 -17.95 16.02
CA ALA A 171 14.92 -18.57 14.91
C ALA A 171 14.96 -17.76 13.58
N GLU A 172 15.70 -16.65 13.59
CA GLU A 172 15.45 -15.42 12.82
C GLU A 172 16.07 -15.44 11.42
N PHE A 173 17.06 -16.32 11.17
CA PHE A 173 17.93 -16.25 9.99
C PHE A 173 17.95 -17.54 9.17
N LEU A 174 18.63 -17.50 8.02
CA LEU A 174 19.07 -18.69 7.25
C LEU A 174 20.32 -19.33 7.90
N SER A 175 20.34 -19.41 9.23
CA SER A 175 21.41 -20.10 9.97
C SER A 175 21.32 -21.61 9.72
N PRO A 176 22.45 -22.34 9.58
CA PRO A 176 22.46 -23.80 9.48
C PRO A 176 21.72 -24.53 10.61
N GLY A 177 21.50 -23.88 11.76
CA GLY A 177 20.73 -24.42 12.90
C GLY A 177 19.20 -24.28 12.81
N SER A 178 18.64 -23.81 11.68
CA SER A 178 17.18 -23.62 11.52
C SER A 178 16.42 -24.95 11.65
N THR A 179 15.44 -25.05 12.56
CA THR A 179 14.68 -26.31 12.75
C THR A 179 13.68 -26.55 11.61
N LYS A 180 13.31 -27.82 11.37
CA LYS A 180 12.30 -28.18 10.36
C LYS A 180 10.95 -27.48 10.60
N GLU A 181 10.57 -27.31 11.87
CA GLU A 181 9.36 -26.60 12.30
C GLU A 181 9.43 -25.11 11.94
N GLN A 182 10.56 -24.43 12.23
CA GLN A 182 10.80 -23.03 11.87
C GLN A 182 10.72 -22.84 10.35
N LEU A 183 11.31 -23.75 9.57
CA LEU A 183 11.25 -23.71 8.11
C LEU A 183 9.81 -23.90 7.60
N MET A 184 9.05 -24.86 8.13
CA MET A 184 7.65 -25.07 7.77
C MET A 184 6.74 -23.88 8.15
N ALA A 185 6.98 -23.22 9.28
CA ALA A 185 6.20 -22.07 9.73
C ALA A 185 6.36 -20.82 8.85
N ARG A 186 7.50 -20.66 8.15
CA ARG A 186 7.79 -19.47 7.31
C ARG A 186 6.73 -19.26 6.22
N ILE A 187 6.22 -20.33 5.58
CA ILE A 187 5.23 -20.20 4.49
C ILE A 187 3.88 -19.62 4.99
N PRO A 188 3.16 -20.22 5.96
CA PRO A 188 1.90 -19.65 6.43
C PRO A 188 2.07 -18.27 7.08
N LEU A 189 3.16 -18.04 7.83
CA LEU A 189 3.44 -16.71 8.40
C LEU A 189 3.71 -15.65 7.31
N SER A 190 4.36 -16.02 6.19
CA SER A 190 4.47 -15.17 5.01
C SER A 190 3.11 -14.80 4.42
N CYS A 191 2.24 -15.80 4.23
CA CYS A 191 0.89 -15.57 3.72
C CYS A 191 0.06 -14.68 4.65
N ILE A 192 0.14 -14.90 5.97
CA ILE A 192 -0.55 -14.09 6.99
C ILE A 192 -0.03 -12.64 6.96
N LEU A 193 1.29 -12.41 6.87
CA LEU A 193 1.84 -11.06 6.77
C LEU A 193 1.37 -10.34 5.49
N VAL A 194 1.53 -10.97 4.32
CA VAL A 194 1.16 -10.34 3.04
C VAL A 194 -0.35 -10.06 2.98
N ALA A 195 -1.18 -10.95 3.52
CA ALA A 195 -2.61 -10.71 3.66
C ALA A 195 -2.91 -9.52 4.59
N ASN A 196 -2.27 -9.45 5.76
CA ASN A 196 -2.41 -8.32 6.69
C ASN A 196 -2.00 -6.99 6.07
N LEU A 197 -0.79 -6.90 5.50
CA LEU A 197 -0.30 -5.66 4.86
C LEU A 197 -1.24 -5.22 3.74
N ARG A 198 -1.64 -6.14 2.84
CA ARG A 198 -2.59 -5.85 1.76
C ARG A 198 -3.94 -5.36 2.31
N LEU A 199 -4.51 -6.00 3.32
CA LEU A 199 -5.80 -5.61 3.89
C LEU A 199 -5.71 -4.27 4.64
N LEU A 200 -4.65 -4.04 5.40
CA LEU A 200 -4.41 -2.79 6.13
C LEU A 200 -4.26 -1.61 5.16
N PHE A 201 -3.45 -1.76 4.11
CA PHE A 201 -3.30 -0.74 3.05
C PHE A 201 -4.62 -0.53 2.27
N ALA A 202 -5.38 -1.59 1.99
CA ALA A 202 -6.71 -1.47 1.36
C ALA A 202 -7.69 -0.69 2.25
N MET A 203 -7.66 -0.95 3.55
CA MET A 203 -8.56 -0.33 4.53
C MET A 203 -8.23 1.14 4.76
N ILE A 204 -6.95 1.49 4.92
CA ILE A 204 -6.50 2.90 5.03
C ILE A 204 -6.90 3.69 3.76
N TYR A 205 -6.61 3.14 2.58
CA TYR A 205 -7.00 3.76 1.31
C TYR A 205 -8.52 3.89 1.16
N GLY A 206 -9.27 2.84 1.51
CA GLY A 206 -10.73 2.83 1.47
C GLY A 206 -11.37 3.84 2.42
N LEU A 207 -10.82 4.00 3.63
CA LEU A 207 -11.26 5.02 4.60
C LEU A 207 -11.04 6.43 4.07
N LEU A 208 -9.81 6.75 3.63
CA LEU A 208 -9.47 8.06 3.07
C LEU A 208 -10.34 8.40 1.84
N ALA A 209 -10.53 7.43 0.94
CA ALA A 209 -11.39 7.58 -0.22
C ALA A 209 -12.86 7.81 0.15
N THR A 210 -13.37 7.08 1.15
CA THR A 210 -14.77 7.23 1.61
C THR A 210 -14.98 8.58 2.27
N ILE A 211 -14.03 9.05 3.10
CA ILE A 211 -14.09 10.36 3.75
C ILE A 211 -14.01 11.49 2.70
N SER A 212 -13.07 11.41 1.77
CA SER A 212 -12.90 12.38 0.67
C SER A 212 -14.18 12.51 -0.18
N VAL A 213 -14.77 11.38 -0.59
CA VAL A 213 -16.03 11.37 -1.35
C VAL A 213 -17.22 11.81 -0.50
N LEU A 214 -17.29 11.46 0.79
CA LEU A 214 -18.35 11.88 1.71
C LEU A 214 -18.37 13.40 1.88
N LEU A 215 -17.21 14.02 2.07
CA LEU A 215 -17.01 15.47 2.23
C LEU A 215 -17.12 16.27 0.92
N ASN A 216 -17.34 15.61 -0.24
CA ASN A 216 -17.33 16.21 -1.58
C ASN A 216 -15.99 16.84 -2.00
N LEU A 217 -14.87 16.41 -1.42
CA LEU A 217 -13.54 16.89 -1.82
C LEU A 217 -13.15 16.36 -3.21
N ASN A 218 -13.42 15.07 -3.45
CA ASN A 218 -13.13 14.38 -4.70
C ASN A 218 -14.35 13.55 -5.15
N SER A 219 -14.38 13.18 -6.44
CA SER A 219 -15.38 12.28 -7.02
C SER A 219 -14.94 10.80 -6.89
N PRO A 220 -15.86 9.82 -6.94
CA PRO A 220 -15.52 8.38 -6.94
C PRO A 220 -14.49 7.95 -8.00
N LYS A 221 -14.46 8.60 -9.18
CA LYS A 221 -13.46 8.34 -10.25
C LYS A 221 -12.02 8.64 -9.81
N ASP A 222 -11.83 9.56 -8.86
CA ASP A 222 -10.52 10.05 -8.42
C ASP A 222 -9.86 9.10 -7.40
N TRP A 223 -10.57 8.05 -6.99
CA TRP A 223 -10.10 7.00 -6.07
C TRP A 223 -10.12 5.60 -6.72
N PRO A 224 -9.34 5.36 -7.80
CA PRO A 224 -9.27 4.08 -8.49
C PRO A 224 -8.65 2.99 -7.58
N PRO A 225 -9.16 1.73 -7.61
CA PRO A 225 -8.77 0.68 -6.67
C PRO A 225 -7.25 0.57 -6.45
N LEU A 226 -6.82 0.57 -5.18
CA LEU A 226 -5.40 0.50 -4.82
C LEU A 226 -4.72 -0.75 -5.40
N PHE A 227 -5.41 -1.89 -5.38
CA PHE A 227 -4.88 -3.16 -5.90
C PHE A 227 -5.62 -3.63 -7.14
N GLY A 228 -4.87 -4.28 -8.03
CA GLY A 228 -5.40 -4.87 -9.26
C GLY A 228 -6.31 -6.07 -9.02
N SER A 229 -7.06 -6.43 -10.07
CA SER A 229 -7.88 -7.65 -10.08
C SER A 229 -6.99 -8.89 -10.10
N MET A 230 -6.94 -9.62 -8.98
CA MET A 230 -6.23 -10.90 -8.84
C MET A 230 -6.73 -11.99 -9.80
N ARG A 231 -7.87 -11.79 -10.48
CA ARG A 231 -8.41 -12.76 -11.46
C ARG A 231 -7.55 -12.87 -12.73
N HIS A 232 -6.66 -11.92 -13.00
CA HIS A 232 -5.69 -11.99 -14.11
C HIS A 232 -4.36 -12.67 -13.74
N LEU A 233 -4.24 -13.26 -12.55
CA LEU A 233 -3.05 -14.01 -12.12
C LEU A 233 -2.70 -15.20 -13.03
N ARG A 234 -3.58 -15.65 -13.94
CA ARG A 234 -3.25 -16.66 -14.97
C ARG A 234 -2.02 -16.30 -15.84
N THR A 235 -1.59 -15.05 -15.87
CA THR A 235 -0.31 -14.63 -16.45
C THR A 235 0.61 -14.00 -15.38
N PHE A 236 1.15 -14.80 -14.46
CA PHE A 236 2.16 -14.26 -13.53
C PHE A 236 3.41 -13.82 -14.30
N SER A 237 3.79 -12.57 -14.09
CA SER A 237 5.18 -12.17 -13.97
C SER A 237 5.35 -11.59 -12.56
N ILE A 238 6.56 -11.60 -12.00
CA ILE A 238 6.86 -10.86 -10.77
C ILE A 238 6.47 -9.40 -10.97
N ARG A 239 6.83 -8.80 -12.10
CA ARG A 239 6.45 -7.43 -12.47
C ARG A 239 4.92 -7.18 -12.48
N ARG A 240 4.09 -8.15 -12.88
CA ARG A 240 2.61 -8.04 -12.82
C ARG A 240 2.03 -8.34 -11.45
N PHE A 241 2.64 -9.26 -10.68
CA PHE A 241 2.25 -9.52 -9.30
C PHE A 241 2.52 -8.28 -8.44
N TRP A 242 3.76 -7.81 -8.40
CA TRP A 242 4.14 -6.62 -7.63
C TRP A 242 3.50 -5.35 -8.20
N GLY A 243 3.44 -5.16 -9.53
CA GLY A 243 2.73 -4.02 -10.13
C GLY A 243 1.21 -3.97 -9.87
N ALA A 244 0.58 -5.10 -9.49
CA ALA A 244 -0.82 -5.14 -9.06
C ALA A 244 -1.00 -4.99 -7.53
N VAL A 245 0.09 -4.97 -6.76
CA VAL A 245 0.10 -4.93 -5.29
C VAL A 245 0.86 -3.72 -4.73
N TYR A 246 1.83 -3.14 -5.44
CA TYR A 246 2.62 -1.97 -5.03
C TYR A 246 3.05 -1.15 -6.24
N ALA A 247 2.88 0.17 -6.18
CA ALA A 247 3.35 1.11 -7.20
C ALA A 247 4.07 2.30 -6.53
N GLY A 248 5.41 2.19 -6.42
CA GLY A 248 6.36 3.23 -6.00
C GLY A 248 6.71 3.30 -4.50
N VAL A 249 7.95 2.94 -4.10
CA VAL A 249 8.71 3.26 -2.84
C VAL A 249 10.21 2.91 -2.97
N SER A 250 11.09 3.72 -2.35
CA SER A 250 12.49 3.53 -1.87
C SER A 250 12.87 4.85 -1.13
N ASP A 251 13.85 5.14 -0.27
CA ASP A 251 14.84 4.46 0.59
C ASP A 251 15.06 5.39 1.83
N ASN A 252 15.60 5.03 3.00
CA ASN A 252 16.08 3.76 3.59
C ASN A 252 15.49 3.70 5.06
N LEU A 253 15.85 2.87 6.05
CA LEU A 253 17.07 2.14 6.41
C LEU A 253 16.83 0.64 6.71
N GLY A 254 17.75 -0.24 6.30
CA GLY A 254 17.91 -1.59 6.88
C GLY A 254 16.94 -2.66 6.37
N ALA A 255 16.34 -3.45 7.27
CA ALA A 255 15.61 -4.68 6.91
C ALA A 255 14.38 -4.45 6.02
N ILE A 256 13.66 -3.34 6.25
CA ILE A 256 12.55 -2.90 5.39
C ILE A 256 13.04 -2.59 3.97
N PHE A 257 14.31 -2.25 3.79
CA PHE A 257 14.89 -1.87 2.51
C PHE A 257 15.57 -3.02 1.79
N LEU A 258 16.07 -4.03 2.51
CA LEU A 258 16.29 -5.33 1.89
C LEU A 258 14.98 -5.91 1.33
N PHE A 259 13.84 -5.72 2.00
CA PHE A 259 12.53 -6.09 1.46
C PHE A 259 12.12 -5.21 0.25
N PHE A 260 12.13 -3.88 0.35
CA PHE A 260 11.63 -3.02 -0.73
C PHE A 260 12.61 -2.77 -1.89
N ILE A 261 13.94 -2.88 -1.73
CA ILE A 261 14.91 -2.79 -2.84
C ILE A 261 15.02 -4.12 -3.59
N THR A 262 14.87 -5.27 -2.92
CA THR A 262 14.87 -6.55 -3.64
C THR A 262 13.66 -6.71 -4.56
N ILE A 263 12.55 -5.99 -4.35
CA ILE A 263 11.41 -6.00 -5.28
C ILE A 263 11.81 -5.39 -6.66
N PRO A 264 12.26 -4.13 -6.79
CA PRO A 264 12.80 -3.60 -8.05
C PRO A 264 13.97 -4.40 -8.60
N LEU A 265 14.95 -4.77 -7.77
CA LEU A 265 16.12 -5.54 -8.23
C LEU A 265 15.71 -6.89 -8.84
N MET A 266 14.75 -7.59 -8.23
CA MET A 266 14.26 -8.88 -8.69
C MET A 266 13.28 -8.76 -9.87
N ILE A 267 12.56 -7.64 -10.01
CA ILE A 267 11.85 -7.29 -11.25
C ILE A 267 12.85 -7.06 -12.40
N THR A 268 13.94 -6.32 -12.16
CA THR A 268 15.00 -6.10 -13.17
C THR A 268 15.68 -7.42 -13.56
N LEU A 269 15.93 -8.31 -12.61
CA LEU A 269 16.45 -9.66 -12.89
C LEU A 269 15.42 -10.52 -13.66
N GLU A 270 14.12 -10.41 -13.36
CA GLU A 270 13.07 -11.07 -14.14
C GLU A 270 13.06 -10.57 -15.60
N ASP A 271 13.09 -9.25 -15.80
CA ASP A 271 13.05 -8.65 -17.13
C ASP A 271 14.32 -8.95 -17.94
N VAL A 272 15.52 -8.92 -17.32
CA VAL A 272 16.79 -9.35 -17.97
C VAL A 272 16.78 -10.85 -18.33
N TYR A 273 16.17 -11.70 -17.50
CA TYR A 273 16.00 -13.12 -17.84
C TYR A 273 15.02 -13.32 -18.99
N ARG A 274 13.88 -12.59 -19.00
CA ARG A 274 12.87 -12.63 -20.07
C ARG A 274 13.46 -12.23 -21.43
N ASP A 275 14.26 -11.17 -21.43
CA ASP A 275 14.94 -10.63 -22.61
C ASP A 275 15.93 -11.66 -23.19
N ARG A 276 16.82 -12.22 -22.35
CA ARG A 276 17.79 -13.26 -22.75
C ARG A 276 17.16 -14.58 -23.22
N VAL A 277 15.93 -14.89 -22.80
CA VAL A 277 15.20 -16.10 -23.19
C VAL A 277 14.27 -15.84 -24.39
N GLY A 278 14.22 -14.62 -24.95
CA GLY A 278 13.38 -14.26 -26.10
C GLY A 278 11.87 -14.38 -25.84
N GLY A 279 11.47 -14.37 -24.57
CA GLY A 279 10.19 -14.90 -24.09
C GLY A 279 9.00 -13.94 -24.15
N THR A 280 8.61 -13.46 -25.33
CA THR A 280 7.39 -12.63 -25.50
C THR A 280 6.09 -13.44 -25.35
N THR A 281 6.14 -14.76 -25.54
CA THR A 281 4.98 -15.65 -25.46
C THR A 281 4.55 -15.95 -24.02
N HIS A 282 3.30 -15.59 -23.67
CA HIS A 282 2.67 -15.86 -22.37
C HIS A 282 2.35 -17.36 -22.15
N SER A 283 3.39 -18.18 -21.98
CA SER A 283 3.25 -19.58 -21.56
C SER A 283 2.84 -19.67 -20.09
N GLY A 284 1.81 -20.46 -19.78
CA GLY A 284 1.37 -20.71 -18.40
C GLY A 284 2.46 -21.30 -17.49
N ARG A 285 3.48 -21.94 -18.06
CA ARG A 285 4.66 -22.45 -17.33
C ARG A 285 5.50 -21.32 -16.73
N MET A 286 5.69 -20.20 -17.45
CA MET A 286 6.32 -19.00 -16.88
C MET A 286 5.49 -18.40 -15.76
N GLY A 287 4.16 -18.53 -15.84
CA GLY A 287 3.25 -18.13 -14.76
C GLY A 287 3.52 -18.90 -13.47
N ILE A 288 3.57 -20.24 -13.55
CA ILE A 288 3.87 -21.09 -12.38
C ILE A 288 5.27 -20.78 -11.84
N LEU A 289 6.28 -20.59 -12.71
CA LEU A 289 7.64 -20.24 -12.30
C LEU A 289 7.68 -18.89 -11.55
N GLY A 290 7.04 -17.84 -12.08
CA GLY A 290 6.96 -16.53 -11.43
C GLY A 290 6.22 -16.55 -10.10
N PHE A 291 5.20 -17.40 -9.95
CA PHE A 291 4.51 -17.60 -8.68
C PHE A 291 5.38 -18.32 -7.64
N LEU A 292 6.02 -19.44 -8.02
CA LEU A 292 6.93 -20.19 -7.15
C LEU A 292 8.13 -19.33 -6.73
N TRP A 293 8.66 -18.52 -7.64
CA TRP A 293 9.74 -17.57 -7.34
C TRP A 293 9.27 -16.44 -6.41
N GLY A 294 8.05 -15.92 -6.59
CA GLY A 294 7.45 -14.98 -5.64
C GLY A 294 7.25 -15.57 -4.24
N LEU A 295 6.87 -16.86 -4.14
CA LEU A 295 6.80 -17.58 -2.87
C LEU A 295 8.19 -17.82 -2.25
N ALA A 296 9.19 -18.19 -3.06
CA ALA A 296 10.58 -18.37 -2.60
C ALA A 296 11.19 -17.05 -2.08
N TRP A 297 10.94 -15.94 -2.78
CA TRP A 297 11.34 -14.61 -2.32
C TRP A 297 10.65 -14.23 -1.00
N LEU A 298 9.33 -14.46 -0.87
CA LEU A 298 8.62 -14.26 0.39
C LEU A 298 9.23 -15.13 1.52
N TYR A 299 9.45 -16.41 1.26
CA TYR A 299 10.06 -17.34 2.22
C TYR A 299 11.45 -16.91 2.72
N VAL A 300 12.24 -16.25 1.87
CA VAL A 300 13.56 -15.70 2.21
C VAL A 300 13.47 -14.35 2.93
N CYS A 301 12.61 -13.43 2.48
CA CYS A 301 12.58 -12.05 2.95
C CYS A 301 11.62 -11.80 4.13
N VAL A 302 10.57 -12.62 4.30
CA VAL A 302 9.63 -12.51 5.42
C VAL A 302 10.30 -12.71 6.78
N PRO A 303 11.26 -13.63 7.00
CA PRO A 303 12.01 -13.67 8.26
C PRO A 303 12.61 -12.33 8.67
N TRP A 304 13.19 -11.57 7.73
CA TRP A 304 13.83 -10.26 8.02
C TRP A 304 12.82 -9.15 8.34
N PHE A 305 11.67 -9.12 7.66
CA PHE A 305 10.65 -8.08 7.85
C PHE A 305 9.68 -8.43 8.99
N ALA A 306 9.19 -9.66 9.00
CA ALA A 306 8.10 -10.11 9.84
C ALA A 306 8.54 -10.39 11.28
N TYR A 307 9.80 -10.78 11.51
CA TYR A 307 10.23 -11.22 12.84
C TYR A 307 10.01 -10.16 13.93
N ALA A 308 10.27 -8.88 13.63
CA ALA A 308 9.96 -7.78 14.56
C ALA A 308 8.44 -7.60 14.78
N ALA A 309 7.61 -7.77 13.75
CA ALA A 309 6.16 -7.59 13.81
C ALA A 309 5.43 -8.79 14.46
N LEU A 310 5.86 -10.01 14.16
CA LEU A 310 5.29 -11.27 14.67
C LEU A 310 5.71 -11.55 16.12
N ARG A 311 6.76 -10.91 16.64
CA ARG A 311 7.14 -11.02 18.06
C ARG A 311 6.37 -10.08 18.98
N LEU A 312 5.60 -9.14 18.43
CA LEU A 312 4.71 -8.31 19.24
C LEU A 312 3.66 -9.20 19.93
N PRO A 313 3.42 -9.03 21.23
CA PRO A 313 2.40 -9.81 21.93
C PRO A 313 1.02 -9.49 21.35
N VAL A 314 0.34 -10.51 20.79
CA VAL A 314 -0.97 -10.39 20.13
C VAL A 314 -2.05 -9.78 21.03
N ASN A 315 -1.86 -9.81 22.36
CA ASN A 315 -2.70 -9.14 23.35
C ASN A 315 -2.60 -7.59 23.32
N THR A 316 -1.77 -7.00 22.45
CA THR A 316 -1.72 -5.55 22.24
C THR A 316 -2.69 -5.14 21.14
N ASN A 317 -3.87 -4.66 21.54
CA ASN A 317 -4.98 -4.21 20.66
C ASN A 317 -4.67 -2.90 19.88
N ALA A 318 -3.40 -2.63 19.56
CA ALA A 318 -2.89 -1.40 18.99
C ALA A 318 -3.31 -1.16 17.52
N VAL A 319 -3.80 -2.18 16.82
CA VAL A 319 -4.24 -2.10 15.41
C VAL A 319 -5.77 -2.19 15.27
N MET A 320 -6.45 -2.93 16.17
CA MET A 320 -7.90 -3.08 16.17
C MET A 320 -8.43 -3.01 17.61
N PRO A 321 -9.32 -2.05 17.94
CA PRO A 321 -9.79 -1.86 19.31
C PRO A 321 -10.77 -2.93 19.82
N PHE A 322 -11.39 -3.71 18.92
CA PHE A 322 -12.35 -4.75 19.26
C PHE A 322 -12.10 -6.00 18.41
N SER A 323 -11.96 -7.17 19.05
CA SER A 323 -11.95 -8.45 18.35
C SER A 323 -13.34 -9.10 18.36
N PHE A 324 -13.80 -9.52 17.19
CA PHE A 324 -14.97 -10.40 17.05
C PHE A 324 -14.56 -11.87 17.26
N VAL A 325 -13.33 -12.26 16.90
CA VAL A 325 -12.80 -13.62 17.14
C VAL A 325 -12.78 -13.94 18.64
N GLU A 326 -12.33 -13.01 19.48
CA GLU A 326 -12.31 -13.24 20.94
C GLU A 326 -13.71 -13.27 21.56
N ARG A 327 -14.69 -12.60 20.95
CA ARG A 327 -16.07 -12.50 21.47
C ARG A 327 -17.03 -13.58 20.95
N PHE A 328 -16.81 -14.08 19.73
CA PHE A 328 -17.73 -14.99 19.02
C PHE A 328 -17.05 -16.26 18.49
N GLY A 329 -15.73 -16.39 18.64
CA GLY A 329 -14.95 -17.53 18.16
C GLY A 329 -14.52 -17.40 16.69
N SER A 330 -13.35 -17.98 16.38
CA SER A 330 -12.74 -17.90 15.04
C SER A 330 -13.58 -18.54 13.94
N GLN A 331 -14.32 -19.62 14.25
CA GLN A 331 -15.19 -20.30 13.28
C GLN A 331 -16.35 -19.40 12.81
N ALA A 332 -16.99 -18.65 13.72
CA ALA A 332 -18.09 -17.74 13.37
C ALA A 332 -17.60 -16.58 12.50
N VAL A 333 -16.47 -15.96 12.88
CA VAL A 333 -15.85 -14.88 12.08
C VAL A 333 -15.37 -15.40 10.72
N MET A 334 -14.82 -16.61 10.65
CA MET A 334 -14.46 -17.25 9.38
C MET A 334 -15.68 -17.45 8.48
N GLY A 335 -16.82 -17.89 9.02
CA GLY A 335 -18.08 -17.97 8.28
C GLY A 335 -18.52 -16.62 7.71
N ALA A 336 -18.43 -15.54 8.50
CA ALA A 336 -18.75 -14.18 8.06
C ALA A 336 -17.78 -13.66 6.98
N VAL A 337 -16.47 -13.93 7.11
CA VAL A 337 -15.45 -13.53 6.12
C VAL A 337 -15.62 -14.30 4.81
N VAL A 338 -15.89 -15.61 4.86
CA VAL A 338 -16.10 -16.42 3.64
C VAL A 338 -17.40 -16.00 2.93
N SER A 339 -18.52 -15.90 3.65
CA SER A 339 -19.81 -15.50 3.06
C SER A 339 -19.79 -14.08 2.50
N GLY A 340 -19.21 -13.11 3.22
CA GLY A 340 -19.03 -11.74 2.73
C GLY A 340 -18.11 -11.65 1.51
N GLY A 341 -17.05 -12.46 1.47
CA GLY A 341 -16.13 -12.54 0.33
C GLY A 341 -16.78 -13.13 -0.93
N LEU A 342 -17.62 -14.16 -0.76
CA LEU A 342 -18.44 -14.73 -1.84
C LEU A 342 -19.48 -13.73 -2.34
N LEU A 343 -20.24 -13.09 -1.44
CA LEU A 343 -21.22 -12.07 -1.79
C LEU A 343 -20.59 -10.92 -2.57
N TRP A 344 -19.41 -10.44 -2.15
CA TRP A 344 -18.65 -9.43 -2.89
C TRP A 344 -18.20 -9.93 -4.27
N ALA A 345 -17.78 -11.19 -4.40
CA ALA A 345 -17.37 -11.77 -5.67
C ALA A 345 -18.54 -11.91 -6.67
N PHE A 346 -19.75 -12.22 -6.20
CA PHE A 346 -20.99 -12.24 -6.99
C PHE A 346 -21.47 -10.84 -7.38
N VAL A 347 -21.64 -9.93 -6.41
CA VAL A 347 -22.05 -8.53 -6.64
C VAL A 347 -21.04 -7.79 -7.54
N GLY A 348 -19.76 -8.14 -7.45
CA GLY A 348 -18.70 -7.64 -8.33
C GLY A 348 -18.74 -8.14 -9.78
N ASN A 349 -19.50 -9.21 -10.08
CA ASN A 349 -19.64 -9.81 -11.42
C ASN A 349 -20.92 -9.40 -12.15
N GLY A 350 -22.02 -9.11 -11.45
CA GLY A 350 -23.37 -8.94 -12.00
C GLY A 350 -23.63 -7.73 -12.91
N ARG A 351 -22.61 -7.19 -13.60
CA ARG A 351 -22.73 -6.08 -14.57
C ARG A 351 -21.92 -6.24 -15.87
N SER A 352 -21.24 -7.37 -16.12
CA SER A 352 -20.43 -7.55 -17.34
C SER A 352 -21.09 -8.33 -18.49
N HIS A 353 -22.40 -8.61 -18.41
CA HIS A 353 -23.15 -9.38 -19.42
C HIS A 353 -24.25 -8.59 -20.15
N GLY A 354 -24.38 -7.27 -19.89
CA GLY A 354 -25.51 -6.47 -20.38
C GLY A 354 -25.26 -5.62 -21.64
N GLU A 355 -24.02 -5.47 -22.11
CA GLU A 355 -23.66 -4.61 -23.26
C GLU A 355 -23.01 -5.43 -24.38
N LYS A 356 -23.82 -6.29 -25.02
CA LYS A 356 -23.59 -6.88 -26.35
C LYS A 356 -24.92 -7.17 -27.06
N SER A 357 -25.54 -6.10 -27.56
CA SER A 357 -26.57 -6.10 -28.59
C SER A 357 -26.35 -4.84 -29.43
#